data_AF-A0A853AU00-F1
#
_entry.id   AF-A0A853AU00-F1
#
_cell.length_a   1.000
_cell.length_b   1.000
_cell.length_c   1.000
_cell.angle_alpha   90.00
_cell.angle_beta   90.00
_cell.angle_gamma   90.00
#
_symmetry.space_group_name_H-M   'P 1'
#
loop_
_entity.id
_entity.type
_entity.pdbx_description
1 polymer ?
#
loop_
_entity_poly.entity_id
_entity_poly.type
_entity_poly.pdbx_seq_one_letter_code
_entity_poly.pdbx_strand_id
1 'polypeptide(L)'
;MAMGEIRIPVDTATTPGGLPQCCAAHGRVAVRQVDFALQSRVQVDGNRVLSSSLLGVADRIGERARRVKVARVRGWPLCRGCARRRSVLFGLSQLLFWGGLASIAAALLVRLIGGVQATFLGVLAFGGFIVALASVVPFVAGSLPRITRARTSDDGGSVIVEDPHPAFVAQTRG
;
A
#
# COMPACT_ATOMS: atom_id res chain seq x y z
N MET A 1 18.54 -12.81 15.97
CA MET A 1 18.24 -11.72 16.92
C MET A 1 17.19 -10.83 16.25
N ALA A 2 15.92 -10.94 16.66
CA ALA A 2 14.89 -10.04 16.15
C ALA A 2 15.17 -8.65 16.72
N MET A 3 15.54 -7.69 15.87
CA MET A 3 15.72 -6.32 16.32
C MET A 3 14.32 -5.75 16.56
N GLY A 4 14.14 -5.21 17.77
CA GLY A 4 12.88 -4.63 18.20
C GLY A 4 12.43 -3.46 17.32
N GLU A 5 11.20 -3.03 17.58
CA GLU A 5 10.59 -1.85 16.98
C GLU A 5 11.43 -0.58 17.25
N ILE A 6 11.67 0.26 16.24
CA ILE A 6 12.22 1.61 16.45
C ILE A 6 11.14 2.66 16.22
N ARG A 7 11.20 3.73 17.02
CA ARG A 7 10.32 4.89 16.90
C ARG A 7 11.14 6.08 16.46
N ILE A 8 10.75 6.66 15.33
CA ILE A 8 11.32 7.90 14.80
C ILE A 8 10.32 9.02 15.07
N PRO A 9 10.72 10.14 15.69
CA PRO A 9 9.85 11.29 15.85
C PRO A 9 9.32 11.79 14.50
N VAL A 10 8.06 12.21 14.44
CA VAL A 10 7.47 12.69 13.19
C VAL A 10 8.19 13.92 12.63
N ASP A 11 8.77 14.76 13.50
CA ASP A 11 9.54 15.95 13.10
C ASP A 11 10.78 15.57 12.28
N THR A 12 11.50 14.54 12.71
CA THR A 12 12.65 13.99 11.96
C THR A 12 12.21 13.36 10.65
N ALA A 13 11.07 12.66 10.64
CA ALA A 13 10.55 11.97 9.45
C ALA A 13 9.92 12.92 8.41
N THR A 14 9.48 14.12 8.83
CA THR A 14 8.91 15.15 7.95
C THR A 14 9.99 16.07 7.39
N THR A 15 11.16 16.12 8.02
CA THR A 15 12.29 16.99 7.62
C THR A 15 13.05 16.36 6.45
N PRO A 16 13.19 17.05 5.30
CA PRO A 16 14.02 16.58 4.19
C PRO A 16 15.46 16.36 4.65
N GLY A 17 16.02 15.18 4.40
CA GLY A 17 17.37 14.82 4.84
C GLY A 17 17.52 14.41 6.30
N GLY A 18 16.43 14.41 7.09
CA GLY A 18 16.43 13.92 8.47
C GLY A 18 16.44 12.39 8.60
N LEU A 19 16.28 11.68 7.49
CA LEU A 19 16.28 10.21 7.45
C LEU A 19 17.63 9.65 7.02
N PRO A 20 18.01 8.46 7.53
CA PRO A 20 19.22 7.74 7.11
C PRO A 20 19.33 7.57 5.60
N GLN A 21 20.55 7.48 5.09
CA GLN A 21 20.81 7.20 3.67
C GLN A 21 20.81 5.70 3.33
N CYS A 22 20.34 4.85 4.24
CA CYS A 22 20.22 3.41 4.03
C CYS A 22 18.76 2.96 4.14
N CYS A 23 18.43 1.87 3.44
CA CYS A 23 17.09 1.33 3.44
C CYS A 23 16.75 0.65 4.77
N ALA A 24 15.63 1.02 5.38
CA ALA A 24 15.17 0.45 6.65
C ALA A 24 15.08 -1.08 6.67
N ALA A 25 14.61 -1.70 5.58
CA ALA A 25 14.41 -3.15 5.52
C ALA A 25 15.68 -3.96 5.19
N HIS A 26 16.66 -3.36 4.49
CA HIS A 26 17.79 -4.11 3.93
C HIS A 26 19.17 -3.57 4.32
N GLY A 27 19.25 -2.39 4.95
CA GLY A 27 20.51 -1.74 5.33
C GLY A 27 21.38 -1.24 4.16
N ARG A 28 20.96 -1.46 2.91
CA ARG A 28 21.71 -1.06 1.71
C ARG A 28 21.55 0.44 1.44
N VAL A 29 22.55 1.04 0.81
CA VAL A 29 22.53 2.45 0.39
C VAL A 29 21.28 2.76 -0.43
N ALA A 30 20.64 3.87 -0.09
CA ALA A 30 19.47 4.38 -0.77
C ALA A 30 19.85 4.87 -2.17
N VAL A 31 19.09 4.44 -3.18
CA VAL A 31 19.23 4.93 -4.55
C VAL A 31 18.10 5.84 -4.97
N ARG A 32 17.02 5.84 -4.18
CA ARG A 32 15.84 6.65 -4.42
C ARG A 32 15.26 7.07 -3.08
N GLN A 33 14.89 8.33 -2.98
CA GLN A 33 14.11 8.87 -1.88
C GLN A 33 12.68 9.09 -2.36
N VAL A 34 11.70 8.73 -1.54
CA VAL A 34 10.28 8.87 -1.89
C VAL A 34 9.52 9.51 -0.75
N ASP A 35 8.66 10.45 -1.12
CA ASP A 35 7.72 11.06 -0.19
C ASP A 35 6.45 10.23 -0.15
N PHE A 36 5.93 9.98 1.06
CA PHE A 36 4.64 9.32 1.20
C PHE A 36 3.96 9.65 2.52
N ALA A 37 2.64 9.54 2.51
CA ALA A 37 1.82 9.67 3.68
C ALA A 37 1.68 8.30 4.37
N LEU A 38 2.10 8.21 5.63
CA LEU A 38 1.80 7.10 6.51
C LEU A 38 0.52 7.41 7.30
N GLN A 39 -0.41 6.47 7.28
CA GLN A 39 -1.67 6.56 8.00
C GLN A 39 -1.52 5.83 9.34
N SER A 40 -1.98 6.43 10.45
CA SER A 40 -2.03 5.75 11.74
C SER A 40 -2.99 4.56 11.67
N ARG A 41 -2.60 3.45 12.28
CA ARG A 41 -3.38 2.21 12.28
C ARG A 41 -4.35 2.22 13.46
N VAL A 42 -5.30 3.15 13.45
CA VAL A 42 -6.31 3.23 14.52
C VAL A 42 -7.04 1.89 14.61
N GLN A 43 -6.92 1.21 15.76
CA GLN A 43 -7.81 0.12 16.12
C GLN A 43 -9.22 0.72 16.25
N VAL A 44 -10.09 0.38 15.31
CA VAL A 44 -11.51 0.68 15.42
C VAL A 44 -12.07 -0.34 16.39
N ASP A 45 -12.16 0.04 17.66
CA ASP A 45 -12.78 -0.75 18.71
C ASP A 45 -14.30 -0.66 18.55
N GLY A 46 -14.85 -1.55 17.72
CA GLY A 46 -16.27 -1.59 17.40
C GLY A 46 -16.77 -3.03 17.48
N ASN A 47 -17.77 -3.27 18.32
CA ASN A 47 -18.37 -4.57 18.59
C ASN A 47 -18.66 -5.34 17.28
N ARG A 48 -17.93 -6.46 17.06
CA ARG A 48 -17.92 -7.24 15.81
C ARG A 48 -19.26 -7.86 15.44
N VAL A 49 -20.23 -7.88 16.35
CA VAL A 49 -21.40 -8.76 16.28
C VAL A 49 -22.64 -8.08 15.65
N LEU A 50 -22.67 -6.74 15.50
CA LEU A 50 -23.92 -6.00 15.18
C LEU A 50 -23.96 -5.23 13.84
N SER A 51 -22.98 -5.39 12.93
CA SER A 51 -22.89 -4.51 11.76
C SER A 51 -22.66 -5.24 10.43
N SER A 52 -23.71 -5.88 9.92
CA SER A 52 -23.79 -6.47 8.56
C SER A 52 -24.41 -5.54 7.51
N SER A 53 -24.90 -4.35 7.89
CA SER A 53 -25.55 -3.41 6.97
C SER A 53 -24.57 -2.46 6.27
N LEU A 54 -24.83 -2.11 5.00
CA LEU A 54 -24.03 -1.18 4.18
C LEU A 54 -23.83 0.19 4.87
N LEU A 55 -24.85 0.68 5.59
CA LEU A 55 -24.76 1.89 6.40
C LEU A 55 -23.72 1.76 7.53
N GLY A 56 -23.66 0.61 8.21
CA GLY A 56 -22.66 0.33 9.24
C GLY A 56 -21.24 0.12 8.69
N VAL A 57 -21.08 -0.14 7.38
CA VAL A 57 -19.78 -0.12 6.72
C VAL A 57 -19.35 1.33 6.42
N ALA A 58 -20.27 2.15 5.91
CA ALA A 58 -20.01 3.57 5.65
C ALA A 58 -19.66 4.35 6.92
N ASP A 59 -20.37 4.09 8.02
CA ASP A 59 -20.11 4.77 9.30
C ASP A 59 -18.73 4.39 9.87
N ARG A 60 -18.33 3.12 9.74
CA ARG A 60 -16.98 2.66 10.10
C ARG A 60 -15.89 3.29 9.25
N ILE A 61 -16.15 3.49 7.95
CA ILE A 61 -15.22 4.19 7.06
C ILE A 61 -15.11 5.66 7.49
N GLY A 62 -16.21 6.31 7.85
CA GLY A 62 -16.25 7.69 8.33
C GLY A 62 -15.54 7.87 9.69
N GLU A 63 -15.75 6.98 10.64
CA GLU A 63 -15.03 7.01 11.93
C GLU A 63 -13.55 6.73 11.78
N ARG A 64 -13.18 5.78 10.91
CA ARG A 64 -11.78 5.52 10.60
C ARG A 64 -11.14 6.74 9.93
N ALA A 65 -11.81 7.36 8.96
CA ALA A 65 -11.32 8.57 8.29
C ALA A 65 -11.12 9.74 9.27
N ARG A 66 -12.02 9.89 10.26
CA ARG A 66 -11.92 10.94 11.30
C ARG A 66 -10.79 10.71 12.31
N ARG A 67 -10.43 9.46 12.60
CA ARG A 67 -9.40 9.13 13.60
C ARG A 67 -8.01 8.89 13.00
N VAL A 68 -7.93 8.58 11.70
CA VAL A 68 -6.64 8.37 11.01
C VAL A 68 -5.87 9.68 10.98
N LYS A 69 -4.80 9.73 11.76
CA LYS A 69 -3.80 10.80 11.65
C LYS A 69 -2.81 10.43 10.55
N VAL A 70 -2.57 11.38 9.65
CA VAL A 70 -1.70 11.19 8.50
C VAL A 70 -0.36 11.88 8.78
N ALA A 71 0.69 11.10 8.97
CA ALA A 71 2.06 11.62 9.03
C ALA A 71 2.64 11.64 7.62
N ARG A 72 2.98 12.82 7.09
CA ARG A 72 3.69 12.93 5.80
C ARG A 72 5.17 12.72 6.03
N VAL A 73 5.69 11.61 5.54
CA VAL A 73 7.11 11.29 5.61
C VAL A 73 7.79 11.74 4.33
N ARG A 74 8.85 12.53 4.46
CA ARG A 74 9.61 13.08 3.34
C ARG A 74 10.95 12.36 3.20
N GLY A 75 11.31 12.02 1.97
CA GLY A 75 12.64 11.54 1.63
C GLY A 75 12.96 10.11 2.07
N TRP A 76 11.97 9.20 2.12
CA TRP A 76 12.22 7.85 2.66
C TRP A 76 13.19 7.04 1.79
N PRO A 77 14.24 6.44 2.38
CA PRO A 77 15.28 5.74 1.64
C PRO A 77 14.82 4.37 1.12
N LEU A 78 14.88 4.19 -0.21
CA LEU A 78 14.68 2.90 -0.87
C LEU A 78 15.98 2.41 -1.50
N CYS A 79 16.34 1.15 -1.24
CA CYS A 79 17.41 0.48 -1.98
C CYS A 79 16.91 0.03 -3.37
N ARG A 80 17.84 -0.36 -4.26
CA ARG A 80 17.51 -0.87 -5.61
C ARG A 80 16.50 -2.01 -5.58
N GLY A 81 16.62 -2.92 -4.61
CA GLY A 81 15.72 -4.07 -4.45
C GLY A 81 14.29 -3.64 -4.12
N CYS A 82 14.12 -2.75 -3.13
CA CYS A 82 12.81 -2.21 -2.75
C CYS A 82 12.18 -1.39 -3.89
N ALA A 83 12.98 -0.54 -4.55
CA ALA A 83 12.53 0.27 -5.68
C ALA A 83 12.08 -0.62 -6.86
N ARG A 84 12.86 -1.65 -7.20
CA ARG A 84 12.51 -2.60 -8.26
C ARG A 84 11.26 -3.39 -7.92
N ARG A 85 11.17 -3.92 -6.69
CA ARG A 85 9.98 -4.66 -6.23
C ARG A 85 8.72 -3.81 -6.32
N ARG A 86 8.79 -2.54 -5.91
CA ARG A 86 7.68 -1.58 -6.05
C ARG A 86 7.29 -1.41 -7.51
N SER A 87 8.24 -1.13 -8.40
CA SER A 87 7.95 -0.93 -9.82
C SER A 87 7.37 -2.17 -10.49
N VAL A 88 7.89 -3.36 -10.17
CA VAL A 88 7.40 -4.64 -10.71
C VAL A 88 5.97 -4.91 -10.24
N LEU A 89 5.71 -4.77 -8.94
CA LEU A 89 4.36 -5.02 -8.39
C LEU A 89 3.35 -3.98 -8.89
N PHE A 90 3.75 -2.72 -8.99
CA PHE A 90 2.90 -1.68 -9.54
C PHE A 90 2.63 -1.91 -11.03
N GLY A 91 3.64 -2.28 -11.82
CA GLY A 91 3.48 -2.64 -13.22
C GLY A 91 2.55 -3.84 -13.41
N LEU A 92 2.72 -4.90 -12.59
CA LEU A 92 1.84 -6.07 -12.61
C LEU A 92 0.40 -5.71 -12.26
N SER A 93 0.19 -4.86 -11.25
CA SER A 93 -1.13 -4.32 -10.91
C SER A 93 -1.76 -3.59 -12.10
N GLN A 94 -0.98 -2.73 -12.77
CA GLN A 94 -1.50 -1.94 -13.88
C GLN A 94 -1.86 -2.81 -15.09
N LEU A 95 -1.04 -3.83 -15.38
CA LEU A 95 -1.30 -4.81 -16.44
C LEU A 95 -2.57 -5.62 -16.16
N LEU A 96 -2.76 -6.11 -14.93
CA LEU A 96 -3.96 -6.85 -14.55
C LEU A 96 -5.21 -5.96 -14.62
N PHE A 97 -5.11 -4.73 -14.13
CA PHE A 97 -6.25 -3.80 -14.15
C PHE A 97 -6.66 -3.43 -15.57
N TRP A 98 -5.73 -2.93 -16.38
CA TRP A 98 -6.04 -2.55 -17.76
C TRP A 98 -6.35 -3.75 -18.64
N GLY A 99 -5.68 -4.89 -18.44
CA GLY A 99 -5.96 -6.12 -19.17
C GLY A 99 -7.36 -6.64 -18.87
N GLY A 100 -7.77 -6.64 -17.60
CA GLY A 100 -9.13 -6.98 -17.19
C GLY A 100 -10.18 -6.05 -17.78
N LEU A 101 -9.94 -4.73 -17.74
CA LEU A 101 -10.85 -3.74 -18.30
C LEU A 101 -10.97 -3.83 -19.83
N ALA A 102 -9.84 -4.03 -20.52
CA ALA A 102 -9.81 -4.22 -21.96
C ALA A 102 -10.58 -5.49 -22.37
N SER A 103 -10.47 -6.57 -21.59
CA SER A 103 -11.23 -7.80 -21.82
C SER A 103 -12.74 -7.58 -21.70
N ILE A 104 -13.20 -6.83 -20.70
CA ILE A 104 -14.61 -6.46 -20.55
C ILE A 104 -15.08 -5.61 -21.74
N ALA A 105 -14.31 -4.57 -22.09
CA ALA A 105 -14.63 -3.69 -23.21
C ALA A 105 -14.72 -4.46 -24.53
N ALA A 106 -13.77 -5.37 -24.78
CA ALA A 106 -13.78 -6.25 -25.95
C ALA A 106 -15.03 -7.15 -25.99
N ALA A 107 -15.40 -7.76 -24.85
CA ALA A 107 -16.62 -8.58 -24.78
C ALA A 107 -17.88 -7.78 -25.12
N LEU A 108 -17.98 -6.54 -24.65
CA LEU A 108 -19.10 -5.64 -24.96
C LEU A 108 -19.14 -5.24 -26.44
N LEU A 109 -17.99 -4.87 -27.01
CA LEU A 109 -17.88 -4.50 -28.43
C LEU A 109 -18.29 -5.67 -29.34
N VAL A 110 -17.80 -6.88 -29.05
CA VAL A 110 -18.17 -8.08 -29.81
C VAL A 110 -19.66 -8.39 -29.68
N ARG A 111 -20.25 -8.19 -28.49
CA ARG A 111 -21.70 -8.37 -28.28
C ARG A 111 -22.53 -7.43 -29.15
N LEU A 112 -22.11 -6.17 -29.23
CA LEU A 112 -22.82 -5.10 -29.95
C LEU A 112 -22.80 -5.31 -31.47
N ILE A 113 -21.69 -5.81 -32.01
CA ILE A 113 -21.47 -5.88 -33.46
C ILE A 113 -21.82 -7.25 -34.05
N GLY A 114 -21.54 -8.34 -33.33
CA GLY A 114 -21.43 -9.68 -33.93
C GLY A 114 -22.49 -10.70 -33.53
N GLY A 115 -23.44 -10.39 -32.63
CA GLY A 115 -24.48 -11.34 -32.23
C GLY A 115 -23.96 -12.66 -31.63
N VAL A 116 -22.70 -12.70 -31.18
CA VAL A 116 -22.00 -13.89 -30.68
C VAL A 116 -22.69 -14.47 -29.42
N GLN A 117 -22.56 -15.77 -29.20
CA GLN A 117 -23.12 -16.50 -28.05
C GLN A 117 -22.84 -15.78 -26.72
N ALA A 118 -23.92 -15.45 -26.01
CA ALA A 118 -23.89 -14.70 -24.77
C ALA A 118 -23.04 -15.37 -23.67
N THR A 119 -22.97 -16.70 -23.65
CA THR A 119 -22.22 -17.46 -22.63
C THR A 119 -20.72 -17.22 -22.72
N PHE A 120 -20.13 -17.26 -23.93
CA PHE A 120 -18.69 -17.04 -24.12
C PHE A 120 -18.30 -15.61 -23.72
N LEU A 121 -19.10 -14.62 -24.13
CA LEU A 121 -18.88 -13.22 -23.79
C LEU A 121 -19.07 -12.96 -22.28
N GLY A 122 -20.00 -13.65 -21.64
CA GLY A 122 -20.20 -13.61 -20.20
C GLY A 122 -18.98 -14.14 -19.44
N VAL A 123 -18.40 -15.27 -19.87
CA VAL A 123 -17.17 -15.82 -19.28
C VAL A 123 -15.99 -14.86 -19.47
N LEU A 124 -15.84 -14.27 -20.66
CA LEU A 124 -14.76 -13.32 -20.94
C LEU A 124 -14.89 -12.05 -20.07
N ALA A 125 -16.09 -11.46 -20.01
CA ALA A 125 -16.33 -10.26 -19.21
C ALA A 125 -16.17 -10.54 -17.71
N PHE A 126 -16.70 -11.66 -17.20
CA PHE A 126 -16.54 -12.04 -15.80
C PHE A 126 -15.08 -12.35 -15.46
N GLY A 127 -14.37 -13.06 -16.34
CA GLY A 127 -12.94 -13.31 -16.20
C GLY A 127 -12.13 -12.00 -16.15
N GLY A 128 -12.39 -11.07 -17.07
CA GLY A 128 -11.80 -9.74 -17.08
C GLY A 128 -12.06 -8.96 -15.78
N PHE A 129 -13.28 -9.05 -15.24
CA PHE A 129 -13.64 -8.45 -13.96
C PHE A 129 -12.85 -9.03 -12.78
N ILE A 130 -12.75 -10.37 -12.69
CA ILE A 130 -11.97 -11.03 -11.64
C ILE A 130 -10.48 -10.66 -11.75
N VAL A 131 -9.93 -10.61 -12.96
CA VAL A 131 -8.54 -10.17 -13.19
C VAL A 131 -8.32 -8.72 -12.77
N ALA A 132 -9.26 -7.83 -13.07
CA ALA A 132 -9.21 -6.44 -12.62
C ALA A 132 -9.27 -6.33 -11.09
N LEU A 133 -10.10 -7.12 -10.42
CA LEU A 133 -10.14 -7.16 -8.94
C LEU A 133 -8.84 -7.74 -8.35
N ALA A 134 -8.28 -8.77 -8.96
CA ALA A 134 -7.03 -9.39 -8.52
C ALA A 134 -5.83 -8.42 -8.57
N SER A 135 -5.91 -7.34 -9.38
CA SER A 135 -4.88 -6.30 -9.45
C SER A 135 -4.59 -5.62 -8.09
N VAL A 136 -5.56 -5.61 -7.17
CA VAL A 136 -5.40 -5.03 -5.83
C VAL A 136 -4.30 -5.74 -5.03
N VAL A 137 -4.09 -7.04 -5.25
CA VAL A 137 -3.10 -7.84 -4.51
C VAL A 137 -1.68 -7.33 -4.73
N PRO A 138 -1.16 -7.27 -5.98
CA PRO A 138 0.16 -6.70 -6.23
C PRO A 138 0.23 -5.20 -5.90
N PHE A 139 -0.86 -4.45 -6.06
CA PHE A 139 -0.91 -3.04 -5.64
C PHE A 139 -0.61 -2.88 -4.14
N VAL A 140 -1.32 -3.62 -3.29
CA VAL A 140 -1.16 -3.59 -1.83
C VAL A 140 0.21 -4.15 -1.43
N ALA A 141 0.66 -5.23 -2.05
CA ALA A 141 1.99 -5.80 -1.81
C ALA A 141 3.13 -4.84 -2.21
N GLY A 142 2.91 -4.01 -3.22
CA GLY A 142 3.82 -2.97 -3.70
C GLY A 142 3.73 -1.65 -2.94
N SER A 143 2.80 -1.52 -1.99
CA SER A 143 2.60 -0.29 -1.23
C SER A 143 3.81 0.03 -0.33
N LEU A 144 4.10 1.32 -0.17
CA LEU A 144 5.25 1.76 0.61
C LEU A 144 5.20 1.26 2.06
N PRO A 145 4.09 1.36 2.81
CA PRO A 145 4.03 0.85 4.18
C PRO A 145 4.39 -0.64 4.30
N ARG A 146 3.98 -1.47 3.33
CA ARG A 146 4.31 -2.90 3.28
C ARG A 146 5.80 -3.16 2.98
N ILE A 147 6.38 -2.39 2.06
CA ILE A 147 7.78 -2.56 1.66
C ILE A 147 8.73 -2.03 2.74
N THR A 148 8.38 -0.92 3.39
CA THR A 148 9.22 -0.26 4.39
C THR A 148 8.99 -0.79 5.79
N ARG A 149 7.94 -1.61 5.99
CA ARG A 149 7.48 -2.09 7.30
C ARG A 149 7.30 -0.94 8.29
N ALA A 150 6.92 0.22 7.78
CA ALA A 150 6.71 1.43 8.56
C ALA A 150 5.21 1.64 8.78
N ARG A 151 4.85 2.06 9.98
CA ARG A 151 3.50 2.48 10.37
C ARG A 151 3.58 3.75 11.20
N THR A 152 2.56 4.59 11.19
CA THR A 152 2.48 5.69 12.17
C THR A 152 1.93 5.15 13.48
N SER A 153 2.45 5.64 14.61
CA SER A 153 1.89 5.42 15.94
C SER A 153 0.45 5.93 16.04
N ASP A 154 -0.33 5.39 16.97
CA ASP A 154 -1.76 5.69 17.13
C ASP A 154 -2.02 7.15 17.52
N ASP A 155 -1.08 7.75 18.25
CA ASP A 155 -1.07 9.17 18.61
C ASP A 155 -0.72 10.11 17.44
N GLY A 156 -0.16 9.56 16.36
CA GLY A 156 0.35 10.31 15.20
C GLY A 156 1.72 10.96 15.42
N GLY A 157 2.34 10.80 16.60
CA GLY A 157 3.54 11.52 16.99
C GLY A 157 4.86 10.87 16.54
N SER A 158 4.82 9.60 16.13
CA SER A 158 6.01 8.87 15.71
C SER A 158 5.76 7.92 14.54
N VAL A 159 6.80 7.70 13.74
CA VAL A 159 6.87 6.66 12.73
C VAL A 159 7.56 5.45 13.34
N ILE A 160 6.83 4.36 13.39
CA ILE A 160 7.26 3.07 13.88
C ILE A 160 7.80 2.26 12.70
N VAL A 161 8.99 1.69 12.84
CA VAL A 161 9.55 0.73 11.87
C VAL A 161 9.70 -0.63 12.52
N GLU A 162 9.05 -1.64 11.94
CA GLU A 162 9.11 -3.02 12.40
C GLU A 162 10.32 -3.73 11.81
N ASP A 163 11.12 -4.38 12.67
CA ASP A 163 12.30 -5.17 12.29
C ASP A 163 13.26 -4.41 11.35
N PRO A 164 13.78 -3.24 11.78
CA PRO A 164 14.72 -2.47 10.99
C PRO A 164 16.09 -3.14 10.94
N HIS A 165 16.77 -3.00 9.81
CA HIS A 165 18.14 -3.47 9.66
C HIS A 165 19.10 -2.73 10.60
N PRO A 166 20.10 -3.39 11.22
CA PRO A 166 21.01 -2.76 12.17
C PRO A 166 21.71 -1.49 11.65
N ALA A 167 22.12 -1.48 10.38
CA ALA A 167 22.73 -0.29 9.74
C ALA A 167 21.80 0.94 9.74
N PHE A 168 20.49 0.74 9.63
CA PHE A 168 19.49 1.80 9.71
C PHE A 168 19.35 2.31 11.15
N VAL A 169 19.38 1.39 12.12
CA VAL A 169 19.33 1.73 13.55
C VAL A 169 20.57 2.52 13.96
N ALA A 170 21.76 2.17 13.44
CA ALA A 170 23.00 2.88 13.73
C ALA A 170 22.95 4.35 13.27
N GLN A 171 22.42 4.62 12.07
CA GLN A 171 22.29 5.98 11.53
C GLN A 171 21.15 6.80 12.12
N THR A 172 20.17 6.17 12.80
CA THR A 172 19.07 6.88 13.48
C THR A 172 19.42 7.26 14.92
N ARG A 173 20.45 6.66 15.51
CA ARG A 173 20.89 6.91 16.90
C ARG A 173 22.16 7.77 17.01
N GLY A 174 22.85 8.01 15.89
CA GLY A 174 24.01 8.91 15.81
C GLY A 174 23.58 10.30 15.39
#